data_AF-A0A800JB95-F1
#
_entry.id   AF-A0A800JB95-F1
#
_cell.length_a   1.000
_cell.length_b   1.000
_cell.length_c   1.000
_cell.angle_alpha   90.00
_cell.angle_beta   90.00
_cell.angle_gamma   90.00
#
_symmetry.space_group_name_H-M   'P 1'
#
loop_
_entity.id
_entity.type
_entity.pdbx_description
1 polymer ?
#
loop_
_entity_poly.entity_id
_entity_poly.type
_entity_poly.pdbx_seq_one_letter_code
_entity_poly.pdbx_strand_id
1 'polypeptide(L)'
;MQFSTYLESLSQLKQILKTSIREVILEHKSLSRMGSLDTKSLLPLIDAALVAEMSPVLQWDILSTEKTFQHSLSLLSRLPLA
;
A
#
# COMPACT_ATOMS: atom_id res chain seq x y z
N MET A 1 -1.58 10.84 18.34
CA MET A 1 -2.15 9.90 17.36
C MET A 1 -1.55 10.23 16.01
N GLN A 2 -0.90 9.27 15.35
CA GLN A 2 -0.59 9.39 13.92
C GLN A 2 -1.89 9.06 13.17
N PHE A 3 -2.32 9.96 12.30
CA PHE A 3 -3.47 9.73 11.44
C PHE A 3 -2.97 9.13 10.14
N SER A 4 -3.53 7.99 9.77
CA SER A 4 -3.31 7.31 8.50
C SER A 4 -4.60 7.26 7.69
N THR A 5 -4.47 7.08 6.38
CA THR A 5 -5.62 6.93 5.48
C THR A 5 -5.27 6.03 4.31
N TYR A 6 -6.28 5.54 3.62
CA TYR A 6 -6.11 4.72 2.43
C TYR A 6 -5.65 5.55 1.22
N LEU A 7 -4.79 4.96 0.40
CA LEU A 7 -4.34 5.54 -0.87
C LEU A 7 -4.64 4.59 -2.03
N GLU A 8 -5.58 5.01 -2.88
CA GLU A 8 -6.06 4.26 -4.05
C GLU A 8 -5.70 4.94 -5.38
N SER A 9 -5.33 6.23 -5.37
CA SER A 9 -5.01 6.97 -6.60
C SER A 9 -4.09 8.16 -6.38
N LEU A 10 -3.38 8.57 -7.44
CA LEU A 10 -2.53 9.77 -7.43
C LEU A 10 -3.33 11.07 -7.18
N SER A 11 -4.59 11.12 -7.61
CA SER A 11 -5.48 12.25 -7.33
C SER A 11 -5.77 12.38 -5.84
N GLN A 12 -5.98 11.26 -5.16
CA GLN A 12 -6.17 11.21 -3.71
C GLN A 12 -4.89 11.60 -2.98
N LEU A 13 -3.71 11.15 -3.44
CA LEU A 13 -2.41 11.58 -2.87
C LEU A 13 -2.28 13.10 -2.83
N LYS A 14 -2.62 13.79 -3.93
CA LYS A 14 -2.59 15.27 -4.00
C LYS A 14 -3.52 15.94 -2.98
N GLN A 15 -4.62 15.29 -2.61
CA GLN A 15 -5.52 15.79 -1.57
C GLN A 15 -4.95 15.53 -0.17
N ILE A 16 -4.41 14.34 0.06
CA ILE A 16 -3.80 13.94 1.34
C ILE A 16 -2.62 14.86 1.69
N LEU A 17 -1.79 15.24 0.71
CA LEU A 17 -0.65 16.14 0.91
C LEU A 17 -1.04 17.55 1.42
N LYS A 18 -2.31 17.94 1.30
CA LYS A 18 -2.83 19.20 1.87
C LYS A 18 -3.23 19.07 3.35
N THR A 19 -3.05 17.90 3.94
CA THR A 19 -3.44 17.59 5.32
C THR A 19 -2.21 17.31 6.19
N SER A 20 -2.45 17.04 7.48
CA SER A 20 -1.40 16.61 8.43
C SER A 20 -1.11 15.11 8.38
N ILE A 21 -1.77 14.33 7.53
CA ILE A 21 -1.54 12.88 7.39
C ILE A 21 -0.15 12.64 6.79
N ARG A 22 0.57 11.67 7.33
CA ARG A 22 1.92 11.29 6.87
C ARG A 22 2.06 9.82 6.55
N GLU A 23 1.16 8.97 7.03
CA GLU A 23 1.14 7.55 6.70
C GLU A 23 -0.04 7.24 5.77
N VAL A 24 0.21 6.46 4.73
CA VAL A 24 -0.81 6.03 3.78
C VAL A 24 -0.84 4.51 3.68
N ILE A 25 -2.04 3.95 3.77
CA ILE A 25 -2.28 2.51 3.70
C ILE A 25 -2.59 2.15 2.26
N LEU A 26 -1.81 1.22 1.69
CA LEU A 26 -2.06 0.65 0.37
C LEU A 26 -2.56 -0.78 0.51
N GLU A 27 -3.50 -1.15 -0.35
CA GLU A 27 -4.18 -2.44 -0.31
C GLU A 27 -4.01 -3.21 -1.61
N HIS A 28 -3.14 -4.21 -1.59
CA HIS A 28 -2.99 -5.12 -2.71
C HIS A 28 -4.07 -6.21 -2.68
N LYS A 29 -4.67 -6.53 -3.83
CA LYS A 29 -5.77 -7.50 -3.96
C LYS A 29 -5.47 -8.93 -3.49
N SER A 30 -4.19 -9.30 -3.39
CA SER A 30 -3.77 -10.61 -2.89
C SER A 30 -3.51 -10.65 -1.38
N LEU A 31 -3.57 -9.50 -0.69
CA LEU A 31 -3.19 -9.36 0.71
C LEU A 31 -4.30 -8.73 1.56
N SER A 32 -5.10 -7.82 0.98
CA SER A 32 -6.26 -7.20 1.61
C SER A 32 -7.56 -7.75 1.03
N ARG A 33 -8.53 -8.04 1.91
CA ARG A 33 -9.90 -8.49 1.57
C ARG A 33 -10.65 -7.45 0.74
N MET A 34 -10.40 -6.17 1.01
CA MET A 34 -11.00 -5.04 0.30
C MET A 34 -10.06 -4.44 -0.74
N GLY A 35 -8.83 -4.94 -0.83
CA GLY A 35 -7.81 -4.46 -1.76
C GLY A 35 -8.21 -4.64 -3.21
N SER A 36 -8.16 -3.55 -3.97
CA SER A 36 -8.48 -3.53 -5.40
C SER A 36 -7.25 -3.44 -6.29
N LEU A 37 -6.10 -3.00 -5.74
CA LEU A 37 -4.90 -2.71 -6.51
C LEU A 37 -4.13 -3.99 -6.83
N ASP A 38 -3.67 -4.11 -8.07
CA ASP A 38 -2.66 -5.08 -8.45
C ASP A 38 -1.25 -4.49 -8.34
N THR A 39 -0.21 -5.31 -8.50
CA THR A 39 1.18 -4.88 -8.37
C THR A 39 1.54 -3.72 -9.32
N LYS A 40 0.99 -3.70 -10.55
CA LYS A 40 1.31 -2.67 -11.54
C LYS A 40 0.67 -1.33 -11.18
N SER A 41 -0.52 -1.34 -10.60
CA SER A 41 -1.19 -0.14 -10.11
C SER A 41 -0.64 0.34 -8.77
N LEU A 42 -0.21 -0.58 -7.91
CA LEU A 42 0.30 -0.31 -6.56
C LEU A 42 1.68 0.36 -6.59
N LEU A 43 2.59 -0.12 -7.45
CA LEU A 43 3.98 0.38 -7.50
C LEU A 43 4.08 1.90 -7.74
N PRO A 44 3.42 2.49 -8.75
CA PRO A 44 3.46 3.94 -8.96
C PRO A 44 2.92 4.75 -7.77
N LEU A 45 1.98 4.19 -7.00
CA LEU A 45 1.44 4.85 -5.81
C LEU A 45 2.44 4.83 -4.65
N ILE A 46 3.13 3.70 -4.46
CA ILE A 46 4.22 3.58 -3.49
C ILE A 46 5.32 4.58 -3.83
N ASP A 47 5.80 4.59 -5.08
CA ASP A 47 6.86 5.49 -5.53
C ASP A 47 6.45 6.96 -5.33
N ALA A 48 5.23 7.32 -5.72
CA ALA A 48 4.74 8.69 -5.55
C ALA A 48 4.60 9.09 -4.07
N ALA A 49 4.16 8.17 -3.20
CA ALA A 49 4.08 8.42 -1.77
C ALA A 49 5.46 8.62 -1.15
N LEU A 50 6.45 7.79 -1.51
CA LEU A 50 7.84 7.90 -1.06
C LEU A 50 8.47 9.23 -1.50
N VAL A 51 8.31 9.60 -2.78
CA VAL A 51 8.80 10.89 -3.32
C VAL A 51 8.17 12.08 -2.60
N ALA A 52 6.93 11.94 -2.15
CA ALA A 52 6.22 12.96 -1.39
C ALA A 52 6.50 12.92 0.12
N GLU A 53 7.55 12.20 0.55
CA GLU A 53 7.97 12.04 1.95
C GLU A 53 6.87 11.50 2.87
N MET A 54 5.97 10.69 2.32
CA MET A 54 4.98 9.94 3.09
C MET A 54 5.54 8.58 3.51
N SER A 55 4.89 7.96 4.50
CA SER A 55 5.15 6.60 4.97
C SER A 55 4.11 5.65 4.37
N PRO A 56 4.35 5.04 3.20
CA PRO A 56 3.46 4.02 2.67
C PRO A 56 3.58 2.73 3.48
N VAL A 57 2.45 2.19 3.93
CA VAL A 57 2.35 0.89 4.59
C VAL A 57 1.39 -0.01 3.82
N LEU A 58 1.61 -1.32 3.89
CA LEU A 58 0.80 -2.29 3.17
C LEU A 58 -0.13 -3.04 4.13
N GLN A 59 -1.42 -3.07 3.82
CA GLN A 59 -2.37 -3.84 4.60
C GLN A 59 -2.32 -5.32 4.22
N TRP A 60 -2.30 -6.16 5.24
CA TRP A 60 -2.52 -7.60 5.13
C TRP A 60 -3.60 -8.02 6.13
N ASP A 61 -4.75 -8.47 5.64
CA ASP A 61 -5.86 -8.98 6.46
C ASP A 61 -6.50 -10.27 5.91
N ILE A 62 -5.97 -10.82 4.80
CA ILE A 62 -6.37 -12.11 4.25
C ILE A 62 -5.66 -13.23 5.03
N LEU A 63 -6.47 -14.15 5.59
CA LEU A 63 -5.97 -15.40 6.12
C LEU A 63 -5.48 -16.28 4.98
N SER A 64 -4.25 -16.74 5.09
CA SER A 64 -3.57 -17.47 4.02
C SER A 64 -3.24 -18.89 4.46
N THR A 65 -3.36 -19.84 3.55
CA THR A 65 -2.67 -21.13 3.69
C THR A 65 -1.17 -20.92 3.58
N GLU A 66 -0.34 -21.85 4.06
CA GLU A 66 1.13 -21.76 3.94
C GLU A 66 1.56 -21.51 2.49
N LYS A 67 0.94 -22.19 1.53
CA LYS A 67 1.22 -21.99 0.10
C LYS A 67 0.91 -20.57 -0.37
N THR A 68 -0.23 -20.02 0.04
CA THR A 68 -0.64 -18.65 -0.29
C THR A 68 0.30 -17.63 0.37
N PHE A 69 0.69 -17.88 1.62
CA PHE A 69 1.62 -17.04 2.37
C PHE A 69 2.99 -16.96 1.68
N GLN A 70 3.57 -18.10 1.29
CA GLN A 70 4.85 -18.14 0.58
C GLN A 70 4.79 -17.41 -0.77
N HIS A 71 3.69 -17.57 -1.52
CA HIS A 71 3.49 -16.82 -2.75
C HIS A 71 3.45 -15.31 -2.51
N SER A 72 2.68 -14.86 -1.51
CA SER A 72 2.60 -13.46 -1.10
C SER A 72 3.96 -12.91 -0.68
N LEU A 73 4.76 -13.66 0.10
CA LEU A 73 6.12 -13.24 0.48
C LEU A 73 7.01 -12.99 -0.73
N SER A 74 6.96 -13.87 -1.75
CA SER A 74 7.73 -13.67 -2.99
C SER A 74 7.31 -12.44 -3.81
N LEU A 75 6.05 -12.01 -3.68
CA LEU A 75 5.57 -10.77 -4.29
C LEU A 75 6.05 -9.55 -3.49
N LEU A 76 5.94 -9.63 -2.16
CA LEU A 76 6.36 -8.57 -1.24
C LEU A 76 7.85 -8.27 -1.30
N SER A 77 8.71 -9.29 -1.43
CA SER A 77 10.15 -9.12 -1.54
C SER A 77 10.60 -8.34 -2.79
N ARG A 78 9.66 -8.01 -3.69
CA ARG A 78 9.89 -7.23 -4.91
C ARG A 78 9.34 -5.81 -4.82
N LEU A 79 8.63 -5.48 -3.74
CA LEU A 79 8.12 -4.13 -3.50
C LEU A 79 9.21 -3.27 -2.84
N PRO A 80 9.35 -1.99 -3.19
CA PRO A 80 10.33 -1.07 -2.60
C PRO A 80 9.82 -0.52 -1.24
N LEU A 81 9.39 -1.42 -0.35
CA LEU A 81 8.95 -1.08 1.00
C LEU A 81 10.11 -1.42 1.94
N ALA A 82 10.79 -0.40 2.45
CA ALA A 82 11.93 -0.53 3.38
C ALA A 82 11.54 0.01 4.76
#